data_AF-A0A641M921-F1
#
_entry.id   AF-A0A641M921-F1
#
_cell.length_a   1.000
_cell.length_b   1.000
_cell.length_c   1.000
_cell.angle_alpha   90.00
_cell.angle_beta   90.00
_cell.angle_gamma   90.00
#
_symmetry.space_group_name_H-M   'P 1'
#
loop_
_entity.id
_entity.type
_entity.pdbx_description
1 polymer ?
#
loop_
_entity_poly.entity_id
_entity_poly.type
_entity_poly.pdbx_seq_one_letter_code
_entity_poly.pdbx_strand_id
1 'polypeptide(L)'
;MKKIILLSFLFLFVSEGIYAATGKKNKKKVTNPIEVKKDSVNADYKKVTKDAVIKQGLFTTFLSKKENNLYFEIPDSAFSHTYLLTNRIAETSNTHDYVAGQIATNPLMIRFSKDGQKVYMHLVQSSNMVDQNDPIASAFNKNFADPVLKGFKIVACNQGNVVIDVTSFFGGNEKCISPIKQESPLAELFGGGNSLKGTFAADASNILSVKTFPNNIEIKSLLSFTTTPLNQPYSVTVHRSLFVLPDTLMAMRLQDNRVGYFSSDKSLYTSSKDKIIPQTFIHRWRIEPKKQDLERYFKGELVEPMKPIVFYVDTAFPEKWRTVVKQGIEDWNMAFEAAGFKNVVKALDYPSNNPDFDPDDMRYS
;
A
#
# COMPACT_ATOMS: atom_id res chain seq x y z
N MET A 1 -66.66 -9.22 -14.68
CA MET A 1 -65.43 -9.58 -15.44
C MET A 1 -64.27 -8.71 -14.99
N LYS A 2 -63.32 -9.28 -14.23
CA LYS A 2 -61.89 -8.95 -14.19
C LYS A 2 -61.23 -9.98 -13.27
N LYS A 3 -60.29 -10.75 -13.85
CA LYS A 3 -59.79 -12.02 -13.34
C LYS A 3 -58.76 -11.79 -12.22
N ILE A 4 -58.92 -12.52 -11.12
CA ILE A 4 -57.93 -12.69 -10.05
C ILE A 4 -57.03 -13.86 -10.46
N ILE A 5 -55.73 -13.61 -10.61
CA ILE A 5 -54.73 -14.66 -10.88
C ILE A 5 -54.13 -15.07 -9.54
N LEU A 6 -54.50 -16.27 -9.10
CA LEU A 6 -53.97 -16.96 -7.92
C LEU A 6 -52.76 -17.78 -8.39
N LEU A 7 -51.54 -17.44 -7.94
CA LEU A 7 -50.35 -18.25 -8.19
C LEU A 7 -50.08 -19.14 -6.98
N SER A 8 -50.40 -20.42 -7.13
CA SER A 8 -50.15 -21.50 -6.18
C SER A 8 -48.68 -21.95 -6.24
N PHE A 9 -47.93 -21.77 -5.14
CA PHE A 9 -46.59 -22.35 -4.96
C PHE A 9 -46.71 -23.78 -4.43
N LEU A 10 -46.28 -24.74 -5.25
CA LEU A 10 -46.20 -26.16 -4.93
C LEU A 10 -44.89 -26.42 -4.17
N PHE A 11 -44.98 -26.81 -2.90
CA PHE A 11 -43.86 -27.32 -2.11
C PHE A 11 -43.61 -28.80 -2.48
N LEU A 12 -42.44 -29.11 -3.04
CA LEU A 12 -41.97 -30.48 -3.23
C LEU A 12 -41.02 -30.85 -2.08
N PHE A 13 -41.54 -31.66 -1.16
CA PHE A 13 -40.77 -32.46 -0.21
C PHE A 13 -40.07 -33.60 -0.97
N VAL A 14 -38.76 -33.75 -0.79
CA VAL A 14 -38.05 -35.00 -1.15
C VAL A 14 -37.70 -35.71 0.15
N SER A 15 -38.31 -36.87 0.33
CA SER A 15 -38.13 -37.80 1.45
C SER A 15 -36.81 -38.54 1.37
N GLU A 16 -36.18 -38.74 2.53
CA GLU A 16 -35.05 -39.65 2.74
C GLU A 16 -35.43 -41.10 2.42
N GLY A 17 -34.63 -41.74 1.56
CA GLY A 17 -34.67 -43.18 1.31
C GLY A 17 -33.60 -43.90 2.14
N ILE A 18 -34.05 -44.67 3.12
CA ILE A 18 -33.24 -45.66 3.83
C ILE A 18 -33.04 -46.87 2.91
N TYR A 19 -31.78 -47.22 2.63
CA TYR A 19 -31.42 -48.57 2.16
C TYR A 19 -30.28 -49.10 3.03
N ALA A 20 -30.57 -50.16 3.80
CA ALA A 20 -29.60 -50.96 4.49
C ALA A 20 -29.16 -52.13 3.60
N ALA A 21 -27.85 -52.31 3.41
CA ALA A 21 -27.28 -53.55 2.90
C ALA A 21 -25.91 -53.82 3.55
N THR A 22 -25.94 -54.77 4.49
CA THR A 22 -24.99 -55.87 4.74
C THR A 22 -23.48 -55.62 4.60
N GLY A 23 -22.77 -55.84 5.71
CA GLY A 23 -21.35 -55.60 5.88
C GLY A 23 -20.39 -56.55 5.15
N LYS A 24 -19.21 -56.01 4.87
CA LYS A 24 -17.93 -56.74 4.79
C LYS A 24 -16.91 -55.96 5.62
N LYS A 25 -16.35 -56.63 6.64
CA LYS A 25 -15.18 -56.17 7.40
C LYS A 25 -14.03 -55.89 6.43
N ASN A 26 -13.55 -54.66 6.39
CA ASN A 26 -12.21 -54.35 5.91
C ASN A 26 -11.54 -53.35 6.86
N LYS A 27 -10.30 -53.69 7.23
CA LYS A 27 -9.51 -53.09 8.31
C LYS A 27 -9.48 -51.56 8.24
N LYS A 28 -9.77 -50.90 9.37
CA LYS A 28 -9.48 -49.47 9.60
C LYS A 28 -8.00 -49.22 9.27
N LYS A 29 -7.74 -48.54 8.16
CA LYS A 29 -6.46 -47.87 7.91
C LYS A 29 -6.40 -46.71 8.89
N VAL A 30 -5.58 -46.85 9.92
CA VAL A 30 -5.15 -45.74 10.77
C VAL A 30 -4.57 -44.69 9.84
N THR A 31 -5.17 -43.51 9.84
CA THR A 31 -4.64 -42.31 9.19
C THR A 31 -3.28 -42.03 9.79
N ASN A 32 -2.22 -42.23 9.00
CA ASN A 32 -0.89 -41.74 9.35
C ASN A 32 -0.98 -40.22 9.60
N PRO A 33 -0.26 -39.68 10.59
CA PRO A 33 -0.07 -38.24 10.69
C PRO A 33 0.50 -37.74 9.36
N ILE A 34 0.04 -36.56 8.93
CA ILE A 34 0.67 -35.83 7.83
C ILE A 34 2.15 -35.67 8.22
N GLU A 35 3.03 -36.41 7.56
CA GLU A 35 4.46 -36.18 7.62
C GLU A 35 4.70 -34.73 7.16
N VAL A 36 5.03 -33.86 8.11
CA VAL A 36 5.66 -32.58 7.83
C VAL A 36 6.96 -32.92 7.13
N LYS A 37 7.02 -32.66 5.82
CA LYS A 37 8.24 -32.83 5.03
C LYS A 37 9.37 -32.10 5.74
N LYS A 38 10.38 -32.89 6.13
CA LYS A 38 11.67 -32.46 6.65
C LYS A 38 12.26 -31.37 5.73
N ASP A 39 12.80 -30.31 6.34
CA ASP A 39 13.34 -29.10 5.74
C ASP A 39 14.15 -29.31 4.44
N SER A 40 13.48 -29.27 3.28
CA SER A 40 14.15 -29.01 1.99
C SER A 40 14.51 -27.53 1.79
N VAL A 41 14.13 -26.70 2.77
CA VAL A 41 13.97 -25.26 2.63
C VAL A 41 15.29 -24.48 2.66
N ASN A 42 16.32 -24.99 3.34
CA ASN A 42 17.64 -24.35 3.38
C ASN A 42 18.45 -24.50 2.07
N ALA A 43 18.19 -25.52 1.26
CA ALA A 43 18.82 -25.67 -0.05
C ALA A 43 18.30 -24.59 -1.03
N ASP A 44 17.00 -24.30 -0.96
CA ASP A 44 16.36 -23.24 -1.75
C ASP A 44 16.78 -21.84 -1.27
N TYR A 45 17.01 -21.65 0.04
CA TYR A 45 17.49 -20.38 0.59
C TYR A 45 18.89 -20.01 0.06
N LYS A 46 19.85 -20.94 0.10
CA LYS A 46 21.21 -20.68 -0.44
C LYS A 46 21.19 -20.30 -1.91
N LYS A 47 20.24 -20.83 -2.68
CA LYS A 47 20.07 -20.51 -4.10
C LYS A 47 19.62 -19.06 -4.30
N VAL A 48 18.62 -18.59 -3.54
CA VAL A 48 18.12 -17.20 -3.66
C VAL A 48 19.11 -16.17 -3.13
N THR A 49 19.96 -16.53 -2.17
CA THR A 49 20.98 -15.62 -1.62
C THR A 49 22.29 -15.60 -2.41
N LYS A 50 22.49 -16.55 -3.33
CA LYS A 50 23.76 -16.71 -4.03
C LYS A 50 24.03 -15.48 -4.91
N ASP A 51 25.21 -14.86 -4.72
CA ASP A 51 25.67 -13.69 -5.47
C ASP A 51 24.73 -12.47 -5.43
N ALA A 52 23.75 -12.48 -4.53
CA ALA A 52 22.79 -11.40 -4.36
C ALA A 52 23.35 -10.30 -3.46
N VAL A 53 23.01 -9.05 -3.77
CA VAL A 53 23.22 -7.93 -2.84
C VAL A 53 22.16 -8.04 -1.75
N ILE A 54 22.61 -8.27 -0.51
CA ILE A 54 21.75 -8.44 0.66
C ILE A 54 21.68 -7.12 1.43
N LYS A 55 20.47 -6.66 1.73
CA LYS A 55 20.22 -5.48 2.56
C LYS A 55 19.14 -5.77 3.58
N GLN A 56 19.39 -5.39 4.83
CA GLN A 56 18.45 -5.52 5.94
C GLN A 56 17.75 -4.18 6.20
N GLY A 57 16.51 -4.24 6.67
CA GLY A 57 15.70 -3.08 7.04
C GLY A 57 14.26 -3.54 7.27
N LEU A 58 13.28 -2.89 6.65
CA LEU A 58 11.87 -3.24 6.79
C LEU A 58 11.63 -4.73 6.56
N PHE A 59 12.11 -5.24 5.41
CA PHE A 59 12.33 -6.64 5.12
C PHE A 59 13.79 -6.82 4.69
N THR A 60 14.32 -8.04 4.77
CA THR A 60 15.59 -8.32 4.10
C THR A 60 15.34 -8.47 2.61
N THR A 61 16.11 -7.76 1.78
CA THR A 61 16.02 -7.82 0.32
C THR A 61 17.25 -8.49 -0.27
N PHE A 62 17.04 -9.34 -1.28
CA PHE A 62 18.10 -9.97 -2.06
C PHE A 62 17.95 -9.57 -3.52
N LEU A 63 18.88 -8.78 -4.03
CA LEU A 63 18.90 -8.37 -5.44
C LEU A 63 20.06 -9.05 -6.17
N SER A 64 19.76 -10.01 -7.04
CA SER A 64 20.72 -10.58 -7.98
C SER A 64 20.77 -9.73 -9.24
N LYS A 65 21.83 -8.94 -9.41
CA LYS A 65 22.00 -8.12 -10.63
C LYS A 65 22.24 -8.94 -11.89
N LYS A 66 22.81 -10.14 -11.75
CA LYS A 66 23.13 -11.03 -12.88
C LYS A 66 21.86 -11.65 -13.47
N GLU A 67 20.94 -12.08 -12.62
CA GLU A 67 19.69 -12.72 -13.05
C GLU A 67 18.51 -11.75 -13.04
N ASN A 68 18.72 -10.52 -12.56
CA ASN A 68 17.69 -9.52 -12.30
C ASN A 68 16.53 -10.06 -11.43
N ASN A 69 16.87 -10.83 -10.40
CA ASN A 69 15.90 -11.38 -9.46
C ASN A 69 15.89 -10.56 -8.17
N LEU A 70 14.70 -10.21 -7.69
CA LEU A 70 14.46 -9.54 -6.42
C LEU A 70 13.60 -10.41 -5.51
N TYR A 71 14.14 -10.74 -4.35
CA TYR A 71 13.45 -11.48 -3.30
C TYR A 71 13.30 -10.65 -2.04
N PHE A 72 12.17 -10.84 -1.34
CA PHE A 72 11.95 -10.34 0.02
C PHE A 72 11.92 -11.51 0.99
N GLU A 73 12.74 -11.47 2.04
CA GLU A 73 12.57 -12.29 3.24
C GLU A 73 11.76 -11.48 4.26
N ILE A 74 10.56 -12.00 4.53
CA ILE A 74 9.54 -11.36 5.34
C ILE A 74 9.51 -12.03 6.72
N PRO A 75 9.78 -11.29 7.81
CA PRO A 75 9.69 -11.83 9.16
C PRO A 75 8.24 -11.98 9.62
N ASP A 76 8.01 -12.81 10.64
CA ASP A 76 6.65 -13.05 11.16
C ASP A 76 5.96 -11.79 11.71
N SER A 77 6.72 -10.85 12.26
CA SER A 77 6.19 -9.56 12.71
C SER A 77 5.55 -8.76 11.57
N ALA A 78 6.01 -8.92 10.33
CA ALA A 78 5.53 -8.17 9.19
C ALA A 78 4.04 -8.42 8.88
N PHE A 79 3.50 -9.58 9.24
CA PHE A 79 2.10 -9.94 8.99
C PHE A 79 1.11 -9.25 9.95
N SER A 80 1.61 -8.55 10.98
CA SER A 80 0.79 -7.82 11.95
C SER A 80 0.68 -6.32 11.65
N HIS A 81 1.30 -5.85 10.57
CA HIS A 81 1.34 -4.44 10.20
C HIS A 81 0.60 -4.14 8.90
N THR A 82 0.24 -2.87 8.75
CA THR A 82 -0.24 -2.32 7.48
C THR A 82 0.87 -1.51 6.82
N TYR A 83 0.88 -1.48 5.50
CA TYR A 83 1.89 -0.80 4.69
C TYR A 83 1.22 0.10 3.68
N LEU A 84 1.95 1.09 3.17
CA LEU A 84 1.56 1.84 1.99
C LEU A 84 2.55 1.54 0.87
N LEU A 85 2.03 1.19 -0.30
CA LEU A 85 2.79 1.08 -1.54
C LEU A 85 2.44 2.25 -2.44
N THR A 86 3.42 3.10 -2.73
CA THR A 86 3.27 4.25 -3.62
C THR A 86 4.08 4.07 -4.89
N ASN A 87 3.63 4.68 -5.99
CA ASN A 87 4.31 4.63 -7.28
C ASN A 87 4.51 6.06 -7.78
N ARG A 88 5.76 6.46 -7.96
CA ARG A 88 6.14 7.79 -8.44
C ARG A 88 6.97 7.67 -9.72
N ILE A 89 6.80 8.60 -10.64
CA ILE A 89 7.64 8.71 -11.84
C ILE A 89 8.97 9.32 -11.43
N ALA A 90 10.06 8.59 -11.61
CA ALA A 90 11.41 9.13 -11.42
C ALA A 90 11.88 9.82 -12.70
N GLU A 91 11.67 9.18 -13.85
CA GLU A 91 12.11 9.65 -15.17
C GLU A 91 11.11 9.20 -16.24
N THR A 92 11.02 9.92 -17.35
CA THR A 92 10.11 9.63 -18.46
C THR A 92 10.72 10.09 -19.77
N SER A 93 10.55 9.31 -20.84
CA SER A 93 10.99 9.68 -22.19
C SER A 93 10.07 10.70 -22.85
N ASN A 94 8.88 10.94 -22.31
CA ASN A 94 7.92 11.93 -22.80
C ASN A 94 7.21 12.62 -21.63
N THR A 95 7.38 13.94 -21.55
CA THR A 95 6.78 14.75 -20.48
C THR A 95 5.31 15.10 -20.71
N HIS A 96 4.75 14.77 -21.88
CA HIS A 96 3.32 14.93 -22.13
C HIS A 96 2.48 13.96 -21.30
N ASP A 97 3.01 12.77 -21.03
CA ASP A 97 2.29 11.70 -20.33
C ASP A 97 2.46 11.78 -18.81
N TYR A 98 3.70 12.06 -18.37
CA TYR A 98 4.08 12.18 -16.97
C TYR A 98 5.17 13.21 -16.80
N VAL A 99 5.29 13.78 -15.60
CA VAL A 99 6.48 14.54 -15.19
C VAL A 99 7.21 13.83 -14.05
N ALA A 100 8.54 13.97 -14.00
CA ALA A 100 9.33 13.46 -12.89
C ALA A 100 8.82 14.06 -11.56
N GLY A 101 8.68 13.20 -10.55
CA GLY A 101 8.09 13.55 -9.25
C GLY A 101 6.59 13.26 -9.12
N GLN A 102 5.87 13.05 -10.23
CA GLN A 102 4.43 12.79 -10.20
C GLN A 102 4.10 11.40 -9.61
N ILE A 103 3.07 11.33 -8.76
CA ILE A 103 2.49 10.05 -8.33
C ILE A 103 1.73 9.43 -9.50
N ALA A 104 2.15 8.25 -9.95
CA ALA A 104 1.65 7.57 -11.14
C ALA A 104 0.30 6.87 -10.91
N THR A 105 0.09 6.33 -9.71
CA THR A 105 -1.14 5.63 -9.33
C THR A 105 -1.53 5.96 -7.89
N ASN A 106 -2.81 5.77 -7.56
CA ASN A 106 -3.26 5.93 -6.18
C ASN A 106 -2.45 5.02 -5.25
N PRO A 107 -1.92 5.55 -4.13
CA PRO A 107 -1.28 4.75 -3.10
C PRO A 107 -2.16 3.57 -2.67
N LEU A 108 -1.55 2.39 -2.56
CA LEU A 108 -2.22 1.18 -2.13
C LEU A 108 -1.91 0.94 -0.65
N MET A 109 -2.93 1.00 0.20
CA MET A 109 -2.80 0.53 1.57
C MET A 109 -2.92 -0.99 1.57
N ILE A 110 -1.88 -1.69 2.01
CA ILE A 110 -1.78 -3.14 1.90
C ILE A 110 -1.47 -3.79 3.25
N ARG A 111 -1.83 -5.06 3.38
CA ARG A 111 -1.34 -5.93 4.46
C ARG A 111 -0.92 -7.27 3.88
N PHE A 112 -0.05 -7.98 4.59
CA PHE A 112 0.36 -9.32 4.20
C PHE A 112 -0.32 -10.37 5.08
N SER A 113 -0.67 -11.50 4.47
CA SER A 113 -0.95 -12.74 5.18
C SER A 113 -0.13 -13.88 4.57
N LYS A 114 -0.03 -15.02 5.24
CA LYS A 114 0.62 -16.20 4.67
C LYS A 114 -0.13 -17.49 5.00
N ASP A 115 0.03 -18.47 4.14
CA ASP A 115 -0.23 -19.88 4.46
C ASP A 115 1.07 -20.69 4.28
N GLY A 116 0.96 -22.03 4.26
CA GLY A 116 2.13 -22.90 4.09
C GLY A 116 2.80 -22.85 2.70
N GLN A 117 2.23 -22.15 1.73
CA GLN A 117 2.68 -22.14 0.33
C GLN A 117 2.92 -20.74 -0.23
N LYS A 118 2.17 -19.74 0.24
CA LYS A 118 2.12 -18.40 -0.35
C LYS A 118 2.07 -17.32 0.72
N VAL A 119 2.61 -16.16 0.35
CA VAL A 119 2.30 -14.87 0.97
C VAL A 119 1.27 -14.17 0.10
N TYR A 120 0.25 -13.60 0.71
CA TYR A 120 -0.78 -12.83 0.05
C TYR A 120 -0.62 -11.36 0.41
N MET A 121 -0.55 -10.50 -0.60
CA MET A 121 -0.72 -9.07 -0.46
C MET A 121 -2.20 -8.75 -0.62
N HIS A 122 -2.81 -8.20 0.42
CA HIS A 122 -4.19 -7.76 0.40
C HIS A 122 -4.26 -6.25 0.21
N LEU A 123 -5.26 -5.76 -0.52
CA LEU A 123 -5.63 -4.35 -0.53
C LEU A 123 -6.55 -4.08 0.64
N VAL A 124 -6.17 -3.17 1.54
CA VAL A 124 -6.96 -2.87 2.74
C VAL A 124 -8.22 -2.11 2.38
N GLN A 125 -9.36 -2.62 2.81
CA GLN A 125 -10.66 -1.99 2.66
C GLN A 125 -10.79 -0.88 3.71
N SER A 126 -10.78 0.38 3.28
CA SER A 126 -10.83 1.54 4.19
C SER A 126 -11.96 2.52 3.92
N SER A 127 -12.78 2.26 2.91
CA SER A 127 -13.90 3.12 2.47
C SER A 127 -15.20 2.88 3.25
N ASN A 128 -15.29 1.77 3.98
CA ASN A 128 -16.45 1.38 4.77
C ASN A 128 -15.95 1.15 6.19
N MET A 129 -16.75 1.51 7.17
CA MET A 129 -16.38 1.45 8.57
C MET A 129 -17.54 0.94 9.40
N VAL A 130 -17.20 0.28 10.49
CA VAL A 130 -18.13 -0.11 11.56
C VAL A 130 -17.40 0.04 12.89
N ASP A 131 -18.10 0.46 13.95
CA ASP A 131 -17.57 0.33 15.31
C ASP A 131 -17.44 -1.16 15.62
N GLN A 132 -16.29 -1.61 16.11
CA GLN A 132 -16.05 -3.02 16.40
C GLN A 132 -16.91 -3.56 17.55
N ASN A 133 -17.53 -2.67 18.34
CA ASN A 133 -18.50 -3.02 19.38
C ASN A 133 -19.96 -3.01 18.89
N ASP A 134 -20.22 -2.57 17.65
CA ASP A 134 -21.57 -2.59 17.08
C ASP A 134 -21.99 -4.05 16.81
N PRO A 135 -23.25 -4.44 17.12
CA PRO A 135 -23.74 -5.80 16.87
C PRO A 135 -23.54 -6.32 15.44
N ILE A 136 -23.48 -5.41 14.44
CA ILE A 136 -23.30 -5.82 13.03
C ILE A 136 -21.83 -6.06 12.65
N ALA A 137 -20.85 -5.78 13.52
CA ALA A 137 -19.43 -5.82 13.19
C ALA A 137 -18.97 -7.17 12.63
N SER A 138 -19.47 -8.29 13.19
CA SER A 138 -19.13 -9.63 12.67
C SER A 138 -19.64 -9.85 11.23
N ALA A 139 -20.87 -9.43 10.94
CA ALA A 139 -21.44 -9.52 9.59
C ALA A 139 -20.75 -8.57 8.62
N PHE A 140 -20.43 -7.35 9.07
CA PHE A 140 -19.67 -6.36 8.33
C PHE A 140 -18.30 -6.93 7.91
N ASN A 141 -17.52 -7.45 8.86
CA ASN A 141 -16.17 -7.98 8.60
C ASN A 141 -16.16 -9.16 7.60
N LYS A 142 -17.26 -9.93 7.52
CA LYS A 142 -17.42 -11.01 6.51
C LYS A 142 -17.69 -10.48 5.10
N ASN A 143 -18.34 -9.33 4.98
CA ASN A 143 -18.72 -8.74 3.69
C ASN A 143 -17.71 -7.71 3.17
N PHE A 144 -16.90 -7.13 4.06
CA PHE A 144 -15.87 -6.14 3.75
C PHE A 144 -14.46 -6.65 4.05
N ALA A 145 -14.21 -7.94 3.81
CA ALA A 145 -12.88 -8.52 3.95
C ALA A 145 -11.91 -7.93 2.91
N ASP A 146 -10.66 -7.75 3.31
CA ASP A 146 -9.61 -7.22 2.42
C ASP A 146 -9.32 -8.19 1.26
N PRO A 147 -9.60 -7.79 0.00
CA PRO A 147 -9.36 -8.65 -1.16
C PRO A 147 -7.87 -8.92 -1.36
N VAL A 148 -7.55 -10.14 -1.83
CA VAL A 148 -6.19 -10.50 -2.24
C VAL A 148 -5.86 -9.76 -3.54
N LEU A 149 -4.86 -8.89 -3.50
CA LEU A 149 -4.34 -8.16 -4.65
C LEU A 149 -3.34 -9.02 -5.44
N LYS A 150 -2.45 -9.72 -4.72
CA LYS A 150 -1.41 -10.58 -5.32
C LYS A 150 -1.04 -11.72 -4.38
N GLY A 151 -0.79 -12.90 -4.92
CA GLY A 151 -0.18 -14.02 -4.20
C GLY A 151 1.24 -14.28 -4.70
N PHE A 152 2.17 -14.48 -3.78
CA PHE A 152 3.56 -14.78 -4.05
C PHE A 152 3.87 -16.17 -3.50
N LYS A 153 4.47 -17.03 -4.33
CA LYS A 153 4.92 -18.35 -3.87
C LYS A 153 6.07 -18.18 -2.90
N ILE A 154 6.03 -18.91 -1.78
CA ILE A 154 7.17 -19.03 -0.87
C ILE A 154 8.22 -19.89 -1.57
N VAL A 155 9.39 -19.31 -1.83
CA VAL A 155 10.49 -19.97 -2.55
C VAL A 155 11.54 -20.53 -1.59
N ALA A 156 11.61 -20.00 -0.36
CA ALA A 156 12.47 -20.50 0.71
C ALA A 156 11.94 -20.00 2.07
N CYS A 157 12.49 -20.50 3.16
CA CYS A 157 12.29 -19.99 4.51
C CYS A 157 13.65 -19.97 5.23
N ASN A 158 13.80 -19.08 6.19
CA ASN A 158 15.00 -18.94 6.99
C ASN A 158 14.60 -18.58 8.43
N GLN A 159 14.86 -19.49 9.38
CA GLN A 159 14.58 -19.27 10.81
C GLN A 159 13.15 -18.74 11.11
N GLY A 160 12.15 -19.24 10.37
CA GLY A 160 10.74 -18.82 10.49
C GLY A 160 10.30 -17.73 9.51
N ASN A 161 11.25 -16.93 9.00
CA ASN A 161 10.98 -15.96 7.94
C ASN A 161 10.68 -16.68 6.62
N VAL A 162 9.83 -16.07 5.79
CA VAL A 162 9.48 -16.62 4.47
C VAL A 162 10.08 -15.76 3.37
N VAL A 163 10.60 -16.40 2.33
CA VAL A 163 11.17 -15.71 1.18
C VAL A 163 10.22 -15.81 0.00
N ILE A 164 9.93 -14.67 -0.61
CA ILE A 164 9.09 -14.58 -1.82
C ILE A 164 9.83 -13.89 -2.96
N ASP A 165 9.56 -14.35 -4.18
CA ASP A 165 10.01 -13.69 -5.41
C ASP A 165 9.04 -12.56 -5.78
N VAL A 166 9.54 -11.33 -5.79
CA VAL A 166 8.77 -10.13 -6.14
C VAL A 166 9.22 -9.52 -7.46
N THR A 167 10.09 -10.22 -8.19
CA THR A 167 10.72 -9.74 -9.43
C THR A 167 9.69 -9.33 -10.47
N SER A 168 8.73 -10.20 -10.81
CA SER A 168 7.72 -9.87 -11.82
C SER A 168 6.75 -8.79 -11.37
N PHE A 169 6.53 -8.64 -10.06
CA PHE A 169 5.62 -7.62 -9.53
C PHE A 169 6.22 -6.22 -9.66
N PHE A 170 7.50 -6.05 -9.30
CA PHE A 170 8.18 -4.75 -9.39
C PHE A 170 8.90 -4.51 -10.72
N GLY A 171 9.48 -5.53 -11.35
CA GLY A 171 10.12 -5.40 -12.66
C GLY A 171 9.18 -5.49 -13.86
N GLY A 172 7.95 -5.97 -13.65
CA GLY A 172 6.94 -6.13 -14.70
C GLY A 172 5.89 -5.03 -14.73
N ASN A 173 4.96 -5.15 -15.67
CA ASN A 173 3.80 -4.29 -15.79
C ASN A 173 2.58 -4.85 -15.04
N GLU A 174 2.64 -4.86 -13.71
CA GLU A 174 1.52 -5.30 -12.87
C GLU A 174 0.39 -4.27 -12.86
N LYS A 175 -0.85 -4.71 -13.07
CA LYS A 175 -2.01 -3.83 -13.31
C LYS A 175 -2.21 -2.79 -12.21
N CYS A 176 -2.11 -3.21 -10.95
CA CYS A 176 -2.41 -2.35 -9.80
C CYS A 176 -1.36 -1.24 -9.57
N ILE A 177 -0.17 -1.37 -10.17
CA ILE A 177 0.96 -0.45 -10.01
C ILE A 177 1.58 -0.06 -11.36
N SER A 178 0.79 -0.20 -12.44
CA SER A 178 1.19 0.15 -13.79
C SER A 178 1.13 1.67 -13.97
N PRO A 179 2.17 2.30 -14.54
CA PRO A 179 2.11 3.71 -14.94
C PRO A 179 1.25 3.91 -16.20
N ILE A 180 0.84 2.85 -16.90
CA ILE A 180 -0.02 2.95 -18.09
C ILE A 180 -1.40 2.40 -17.72
N LYS A 181 -2.48 3.16 -17.98
CA LYS A 181 -3.84 2.72 -17.66
C LYS A 181 -4.24 1.59 -18.62
N GLN A 182 -4.85 0.54 -18.07
CA GLN A 182 -5.48 -0.49 -18.89
C GLN A 182 -6.77 0.02 -19.52
N GLU A 183 -7.09 -0.48 -20.70
CA GLU A 183 -8.33 -0.13 -21.39
C GLU A 183 -9.55 -0.38 -20.52
N SER A 184 -10.41 0.63 -20.41
CA SER A 184 -11.72 0.51 -19.80
C SER A 184 -12.73 1.19 -20.74
N PRO A 185 -13.62 0.40 -21.38
CA PRO A 185 -14.68 0.94 -22.23
C PRO A 185 -15.57 1.94 -21.50
N LEU A 186 -15.71 1.80 -20.18
CA LEU A 186 -16.43 2.73 -19.31
C LEU A 186 -15.67 4.05 -19.12
N ALA A 187 -14.33 4.03 -19.04
CA ALA A 187 -13.55 5.26 -18.87
C ALA A 187 -13.62 6.15 -20.13
N GLU A 188 -13.63 5.56 -21.32
CA GLU A 188 -13.85 6.29 -22.57
C GLU A 188 -15.27 6.90 -22.63
N LEU A 189 -16.29 6.18 -22.15
CA LEU A 189 -17.68 6.63 -22.13
C LEU A 189 -17.93 7.82 -21.19
N PHE A 190 -17.17 7.93 -20.09
CA PHE A 190 -17.27 9.04 -19.12
C PHE A 190 -16.24 10.16 -19.36
N GLY A 191 -15.71 10.30 -20.57
CA GLY A 191 -14.82 11.40 -20.93
C GLY A 191 -13.39 11.28 -20.39
N GLY A 192 -12.96 10.07 -20.04
CA GLY A 192 -11.57 9.75 -19.73
C GLY A 192 -10.69 9.82 -20.98
N GLY A 193 -10.34 11.05 -21.38
CA GLY A 193 -9.50 11.32 -22.55
C GLY A 193 -8.09 10.73 -22.41
N ASN A 194 -7.53 10.32 -23.55
CA ASN A 194 -6.11 10.09 -23.87
C ASN A 194 -5.25 9.54 -22.72
N SER A 195 -5.67 8.43 -22.11
CA SER A 195 -4.74 7.68 -21.26
C SER A 195 -3.61 7.17 -22.16
N LEU A 196 -2.35 7.36 -21.76
CA LEU A 196 -1.24 6.70 -22.44
C LEU A 196 -1.56 5.19 -22.51
N LYS A 197 -1.53 4.64 -23.72
CA LYS A 197 -1.76 3.21 -24.00
C LYS A 197 -0.48 2.64 -24.59
N GLY A 198 -0.16 1.40 -24.26
CA GLY A 198 0.99 0.72 -24.83
C GLY A 198 1.11 -0.74 -24.42
N THR A 199 1.88 -1.47 -25.22
CA THR A 199 2.22 -2.88 -24.95
C THR A 199 3.55 -2.92 -24.20
N PHE A 200 3.60 -3.66 -23.09
CA PHE A 200 4.81 -3.79 -22.27
C PHE A 200 5.91 -4.59 -22.99
N ALA A 201 7.14 -4.07 -22.97
CA ALA A 201 8.33 -4.70 -23.51
C ALA A 201 9.21 -5.23 -22.38
N ALA A 202 9.10 -6.54 -22.09
CA ALA A 202 9.75 -7.17 -20.94
C ALA A 202 11.28 -7.26 -21.07
N ASP A 203 11.78 -7.46 -22.29
CA ASP A 203 13.21 -7.51 -22.62
C ASP A 203 13.91 -6.14 -22.46
N ALA A 204 13.16 -5.05 -22.61
CA ALA A 204 13.60 -3.68 -22.40
C ALA A 204 13.21 -3.10 -21.01
N SER A 205 12.83 -3.96 -20.07
CA SER A 205 12.41 -3.57 -18.71
C SER A 205 13.24 -4.27 -17.65
N ASN A 206 13.55 -3.57 -16.56
CA ASN A 206 14.52 -4.06 -15.58
C ASN A 206 14.33 -3.42 -14.18
N ILE A 207 14.70 -4.13 -13.11
CA ILE A 207 14.88 -3.53 -11.79
C ILE A 207 16.27 -2.89 -11.77
N LEU A 208 16.32 -1.57 -11.62
CA LEU A 208 17.56 -0.80 -11.66
C LEU A 208 18.28 -0.83 -10.31
N SER A 209 17.53 -0.65 -9.23
CA SER A 209 18.08 -0.62 -7.87
C SER A 209 17.02 -0.88 -6.81
N VAL A 210 17.50 -1.32 -5.64
CA VAL A 210 16.71 -1.46 -4.43
C VAL A 210 17.48 -0.81 -3.29
N LYS A 211 16.82 0.07 -2.54
CA LYS A 211 17.30 0.57 -1.25
C LYS A 211 16.39 0.04 -0.16
N THR A 212 16.98 -0.24 0.99
CA THR A 212 16.29 -0.86 2.11
C THR A 212 16.66 -0.08 3.37
N PHE A 213 15.65 0.45 4.03
CA PHE A 213 15.74 1.27 5.23
C PHE A 213 14.91 0.61 6.35
N PRO A 214 15.05 1.04 7.61
CA PRO A 214 14.30 0.43 8.72
C PRO A 214 12.78 0.43 8.51
N ASN A 215 12.23 1.49 7.91
CA ASN A 215 10.78 1.68 7.80
C ASN A 215 10.24 1.55 6.38
N ASN A 216 11.11 1.41 5.36
CA ASN A 216 10.71 1.37 3.97
C ASN A 216 11.70 0.64 3.05
N ILE A 217 11.19 0.20 1.90
CA ILE A 217 11.94 -0.40 0.79
C ILE A 217 11.59 0.40 -0.46
N GLU A 218 12.62 0.76 -1.20
CA GLU A 218 12.52 1.63 -2.37
C GLU A 218 13.03 0.87 -3.58
N ILE A 219 12.17 0.63 -4.56
CA ILE A 219 12.51 -0.11 -5.78
C ILE A 219 12.41 0.83 -6.98
N LYS A 220 13.50 0.97 -7.72
CA LYS A 220 13.51 1.68 -9.01
C LYS A 220 13.50 0.67 -10.14
N SER A 221 12.57 0.83 -11.06
CA SER A 221 12.40 -0.04 -12.22
C SER A 221 12.26 0.79 -13.49
N LEU A 222 12.98 0.39 -14.54
CA LEU A 222 12.75 0.87 -15.90
C LEU A 222 11.66 0.00 -16.51
N LEU A 223 10.57 0.63 -16.96
CA LEU A 223 9.51 -0.03 -17.71
C LEU A 223 9.46 0.57 -19.10
N SER A 224 9.53 -0.29 -20.10
CA SER A 224 9.46 0.09 -21.51
C SER A 224 8.19 -0.43 -22.15
N PHE A 225 7.65 0.36 -23.07
CA PHE A 225 6.40 0.12 -23.76
C PHE A 225 6.50 0.53 -25.22
N THR A 226 5.68 -0.10 -26.06
CA THR A 226 5.37 0.39 -27.40
C THR A 226 3.99 1.03 -27.37
N THR A 227 3.92 2.34 -27.57
CA THR A 227 2.68 3.11 -27.45
C THR A 227 1.72 2.84 -28.59
N THR A 228 0.41 2.96 -28.34
CA THR A 228 -0.62 2.86 -29.38
C THR A 228 -1.34 4.21 -29.54
N PRO A 229 -1.78 4.59 -30.76
CA PRO A 229 -1.66 3.86 -32.03
C PRO A 229 -0.34 4.09 -32.79
N LEU A 230 0.52 5.00 -32.31
CA LEU A 230 1.69 5.49 -33.06
C LEU A 230 2.89 4.52 -33.09
N ASN A 231 2.84 3.41 -32.35
CA ASN A 231 3.89 2.40 -32.25
C ASN A 231 5.27 2.97 -31.89
N GLN A 232 5.32 3.98 -31.03
CA GLN A 232 6.58 4.61 -30.62
C GLN A 232 7.11 3.98 -29.33
N PRO A 233 8.45 3.84 -29.20
CA PRO A 233 9.06 3.43 -27.94
C PRO A 233 8.80 4.47 -26.85
N TYR A 234 8.41 4.01 -25.68
CA TYR A 234 8.18 4.82 -24.50
C TYR A 234 8.80 4.15 -23.28
N SER A 235 9.60 4.89 -22.53
CA SER A 235 10.27 4.38 -21.34
C SER A 235 9.99 5.29 -20.15
N VAL A 236 9.73 4.65 -19.02
CA VAL A 236 9.46 5.32 -17.75
C VAL A 236 10.22 4.62 -16.64
N THR A 237 11.00 5.39 -15.88
CA THR A 237 11.58 4.90 -14.63
C THR A 237 10.59 5.18 -13.52
N VAL A 238 10.07 4.12 -12.89
CA VAL A 238 9.17 4.22 -11.75
C VAL A 238 9.93 3.95 -10.46
N HIS A 239 9.62 4.76 -9.45
CA HIS A 239 10.09 4.62 -8.09
C HIS A 239 8.94 4.12 -7.21
N ARG A 240 9.14 2.98 -6.56
CA ARG A 240 8.12 2.32 -5.74
C ARG A 240 8.57 2.26 -4.30
N SER A 241 7.82 2.94 -3.45
CA SER A 241 8.06 3.00 -2.01
C SER A 241 7.08 2.10 -1.30
N LEU A 242 7.58 1.05 -0.65
CA LEU A 242 6.83 0.23 0.29
C LEU A 242 7.26 0.61 1.70
N PHE A 243 6.36 1.18 2.49
CA PHE A 243 6.68 1.60 3.85
C PHE A 243 5.64 1.16 4.86
N VAL A 244 6.07 0.90 6.09
CA VAL A 244 5.20 0.50 7.20
C VAL A 244 4.41 1.70 7.72
N LEU A 245 3.12 1.50 7.96
CA LEU A 245 2.25 2.49 8.59
C LEU A 245 2.30 2.34 10.13
N PRO A 246 2.12 3.43 10.88
CA PRO A 246 2.11 3.37 12.34
C PRO A 246 0.90 2.56 12.84
N ASP A 247 1.14 1.67 13.80
CA ASP A 247 0.05 0.91 14.46
C ASP A 247 -0.83 1.83 15.32
N THR A 248 -0.26 2.90 15.87
CA THR A 248 -1.02 3.93 16.59
C THR A 248 -1.62 4.93 15.60
N LEU A 249 -2.90 4.73 15.31
CA LEU A 249 -3.65 5.57 14.38
C LEU A 249 -3.85 6.98 14.94
N MET A 250 -3.74 7.96 14.05
CA MET A 250 -4.11 9.34 14.33
C MET A 250 -5.63 9.50 14.36
N ALA A 251 -6.14 10.32 15.27
CA ALA A 251 -7.56 10.66 15.30
C ALA A 251 -7.98 11.37 14.01
N MET A 252 -8.93 10.77 13.29
CA MET A 252 -9.53 11.36 12.10
C MET A 252 -10.32 12.62 12.46
N ARG A 253 -10.36 13.60 11.56
CA ARG A 253 -11.10 14.85 11.74
C ARG A 253 -12.13 14.99 10.63
N LEU A 254 -13.39 15.18 11.02
CA LEU A 254 -14.47 15.44 10.08
C LEU A 254 -14.18 16.71 9.28
N GLN A 255 -14.56 16.68 8.02
CA GLN A 255 -14.46 17.82 7.14
C GLN A 255 -15.53 18.87 7.47
N ASP A 256 -15.14 20.14 7.31
CA ASP A 256 -16.00 21.30 7.49
C ASP A 256 -16.18 21.99 6.13
N ASN A 257 -17.42 22.11 5.67
CA ASN A 257 -17.76 22.66 4.35
C ASN A 257 -17.38 24.13 4.14
N ARG A 258 -17.01 24.83 5.21
CA ARG A 258 -16.55 26.24 5.13
C ARG A 258 -15.10 26.35 4.70
N VAL A 259 -14.34 25.26 4.72
CA VAL A 259 -12.90 25.25 4.44
C VAL A 259 -12.58 24.19 3.38
N GLY A 260 -11.83 24.59 2.35
CA GLY A 260 -11.33 23.67 1.34
C GLY A 260 -10.20 22.82 1.89
N TYR A 261 -10.46 21.54 2.15
CA TYR A 261 -9.45 20.54 2.53
C TYR A 261 -9.36 19.46 1.46
N PHE A 262 -8.18 18.86 1.31
CA PHE A 262 -8.11 17.50 0.78
C PHE A 262 -8.78 16.55 1.77
N SER A 263 -9.62 15.65 1.27
CA SER A 263 -10.41 14.76 2.10
C SER A 263 -10.66 13.41 1.45
N SER A 264 -11.09 12.46 2.27
CA SER A 264 -11.59 11.16 1.81
C SER A 264 -12.93 10.84 2.44
N ASP A 265 -13.81 10.27 1.63
CA ASP A 265 -15.11 9.82 2.08
C ASP A 265 -15.05 8.40 2.63
N LYS A 266 -15.91 8.15 3.61
CA LYS A 266 -16.12 6.85 4.23
C LYS A 266 -17.61 6.63 4.46
N SER A 267 -18.02 5.38 4.39
CA SER A 267 -19.37 4.92 4.67
C SER A 267 -19.39 4.26 6.05
N LEU A 268 -20.01 4.92 7.02
CA LEU A 268 -20.20 4.36 8.36
C LEU A 268 -21.47 3.50 8.40
N TYR A 269 -21.29 2.24 8.77
CA TYR A 269 -22.34 1.27 9.03
C TYR A 269 -22.56 1.19 10.54
N THR A 270 -23.82 1.17 10.95
CA THR A 270 -24.19 1.04 12.37
C THR A 270 -25.59 0.47 12.51
N SER A 271 -25.83 -0.29 13.58
CA SER A 271 -27.17 -0.74 13.95
C SER A 271 -28.06 0.39 14.49
N SER A 272 -27.49 1.55 14.80
CA SER A 272 -28.21 2.69 15.41
C SER A 272 -29.03 3.52 14.42
N LYS A 273 -28.85 3.30 13.10
CA LYS A 273 -29.51 4.03 12.02
C LYS A 273 -29.92 3.07 10.92
N ASP A 274 -31.12 3.25 10.38
CA ASP A 274 -31.62 2.49 9.22
C ASP A 274 -31.06 3.00 7.88
N LYS A 275 -29.78 3.41 7.87
CA LYS A 275 -29.07 3.87 6.66
C LYS A 275 -27.57 3.88 6.88
N ILE A 276 -26.83 3.83 5.77
CA ILE A 276 -25.39 4.11 5.74
C ILE A 276 -25.18 5.61 5.96
N ILE A 277 -24.21 5.96 6.80
CA ILE A 277 -23.89 7.35 7.12
C ILE A 277 -22.61 7.75 6.39
N PRO A 278 -22.68 8.60 5.34
CA PRO A 278 -21.47 9.13 4.71
C PRO A 278 -20.75 10.08 5.68
N GLN A 279 -19.44 9.94 5.76
CA GLN A 279 -18.56 10.80 6.54
C GLN A 279 -17.33 11.17 5.71
N THR A 280 -17.01 12.46 5.68
CA THR A 280 -15.84 12.98 4.97
C THR A 280 -14.79 13.38 5.99
N PHE A 281 -13.56 12.93 5.81
CA PHE A 281 -12.44 13.16 6.72
C PHE A 281 -11.31 13.92 6.03
N ILE A 282 -10.77 14.94 6.68
CA ILE A 282 -9.69 15.75 6.10
C ILE A 282 -8.34 15.05 6.19
N HIS A 283 -7.48 15.30 5.22
CA HIS A 283 -6.07 14.95 5.27
C HIS A 283 -5.31 16.04 6.03
N ARG A 284 -4.49 15.65 7.02
CA ARG A 284 -3.74 16.60 7.83
C ARG A 284 -2.48 15.98 8.42
N TRP A 285 -1.48 16.82 8.69
CA TRP A 285 -0.31 16.44 9.47
C TRP A 285 -0.67 16.18 10.93
N ARG A 286 0.01 15.21 11.55
CA ARG A 286 -0.13 14.90 12.97
C ARG A 286 0.64 15.90 13.82
N ILE A 287 -0.03 17.00 14.18
CA ILE A 287 0.51 18.04 15.05
C ILE A 287 -0.13 17.91 16.43
N GLU A 288 0.70 17.57 17.42
CA GLU A 288 0.31 17.33 18.81
C GLU A 288 1.32 18.01 19.74
N PRO A 289 0.91 18.63 20.86
CA PRO A 289 1.84 19.12 21.87
C PRO A 289 2.64 17.97 22.47
N LYS A 290 3.84 18.27 22.99
CA LYS A 290 4.56 17.34 23.86
C LYS A 290 3.72 17.11 25.12
N LYS A 291 3.73 15.89 25.69
CA LYS A 291 2.91 15.55 26.87
C LYS A 291 3.10 16.51 28.05
N GLN A 292 4.35 16.94 28.28
CA GLN A 292 4.71 17.88 29.34
C GLN A 292 4.20 19.32 29.11
N ASP A 293 3.85 19.68 27.87
CA ASP A 293 3.43 21.03 27.48
C ASP A 293 1.90 21.14 27.31
N LEU A 294 1.13 20.07 27.58
CA LEU A 294 -0.31 20.05 27.40
C LEU A 294 -1.03 21.12 28.21
N GLU A 295 -0.69 21.28 29.50
CA GLU A 295 -1.31 22.29 30.35
C GLU A 295 -1.04 23.71 29.84
N ARG A 296 0.17 23.95 29.34
CA ARG A 296 0.58 25.24 28.78
C ARG A 296 -0.18 25.53 27.49
N TYR A 297 -0.28 24.53 26.61
CA TYR A 297 -1.07 24.60 25.40
C TYR A 297 -2.55 24.95 25.68
N PHE A 298 -3.17 24.28 26.65
CA PHE A 298 -4.57 24.56 27.03
C PHE A 298 -4.76 25.90 27.75
N LYS A 299 -3.70 26.46 28.35
CA LYS A 299 -3.69 27.85 28.87
C LYS A 299 -3.51 28.90 27.77
N GLY A 300 -3.33 28.49 26.51
CA GLY A 300 -3.10 29.38 25.37
C GLY A 300 -1.65 29.81 25.19
N GLU A 301 -0.70 29.19 25.89
CA GLU A 301 0.72 29.45 25.65
C GLU A 301 1.21 28.76 24.37
N LEU A 302 2.13 29.41 23.66
CA LEU A 302 2.79 28.81 22.50
C LEU A 302 3.72 27.67 22.92
N VAL A 303 3.46 26.49 22.36
CA VAL A 303 4.27 25.28 22.57
C VAL A 303 4.87 24.78 21.27
N GLU A 304 5.89 23.95 21.34
CA GLU A 304 6.41 23.27 20.14
C GLU A 304 5.69 21.93 19.93
N PRO A 305 5.51 21.49 18.67
CA PRO A 305 4.92 20.19 18.41
C PRO A 305 5.86 19.07 18.83
N MET A 306 5.28 17.90 19.10
CA MET A 306 6.01 16.67 19.40
C MET A 306 6.89 16.24 18.21
N LYS A 307 6.38 16.33 16.97
CA LYS A 307 7.13 16.14 15.74
C LYS A 307 6.90 17.34 14.82
N PRO A 308 7.93 18.16 14.52
CA PRO A 308 7.80 19.23 13.53
C PRO A 308 7.72 18.66 12.12
N ILE A 309 7.16 19.44 11.20
CA ILE A 309 7.20 19.19 9.76
C ILE A 309 8.51 19.74 9.23
N VAL A 310 9.35 18.89 8.67
CA VAL A 310 10.65 19.29 8.13
C VAL A 310 10.64 19.12 6.62
N PHE A 311 10.88 20.21 5.90
CA PHE A 311 11.11 20.20 4.46
C PHE A 311 12.59 20.43 4.20
N TYR A 312 13.16 19.65 3.29
CA TYR A 312 14.51 19.87 2.79
C TYR A 312 14.44 20.51 1.41
N VAL A 313 15.05 21.68 1.24
CA VAL A 313 15.11 22.38 -0.05
C VAL A 313 16.24 21.79 -0.87
N ASP A 314 15.87 21.12 -1.97
CA ASP A 314 16.76 20.36 -2.84
C ASP A 314 17.91 21.21 -3.41
N THR A 315 19.08 20.59 -3.58
CA THR A 315 20.23 21.20 -4.25
C THR A 315 19.95 21.64 -5.69
N ALA A 316 18.97 21.04 -6.37
CA ALA A 316 18.53 21.42 -7.71
C ALA A 316 17.82 22.79 -7.75
N PHE A 317 17.34 23.30 -6.61
CA PHE A 317 16.79 24.66 -6.55
C PHE A 317 17.91 25.70 -6.72
N PRO A 318 17.74 26.70 -7.62
CA PRO A 318 18.72 27.76 -7.80
C PRO A 318 19.00 28.49 -6.48
N GLU A 319 20.29 28.66 -6.15
CA GLU A 319 20.74 29.21 -4.87
C GLU A 319 20.09 30.55 -4.52
N LYS A 320 19.97 31.45 -5.52
CA LYS A 320 19.35 32.77 -5.36
C LYS A 320 17.91 32.74 -4.83
N TRP A 321 17.20 31.63 -4.99
CA TRP A 321 15.82 31.47 -4.55
C TRP A 321 15.68 30.67 -3.24
N ARG A 322 16.72 29.96 -2.78
CA ARG A 322 16.59 29.04 -1.65
C ARG A 322 16.15 29.76 -0.37
N THR A 323 16.70 30.94 -0.07
CA THR A 323 16.33 31.71 1.13
C THR A 323 14.85 32.09 1.12
N VAL A 324 14.34 32.62 -0.01
CA VAL A 324 12.93 33.04 -0.09
C VAL A 324 11.98 31.84 -0.15
N VAL A 325 12.39 30.71 -0.74
CA VAL A 325 11.63 29.46 -0.72
C VAL A 325 11.52 28.92 0.71
N LYS A 326 12.62 28.87 1.45
CA LYS A 326 12.63 28.47 2.87
C LYS A 326 11.71 29.37 3.69
N GLN A 327 11.81 30.68 3.51
CA GLN A 327 10.93 31.64 4.17
C GLN A 327 9.44 31.38 3.85
N GLY A 328 9.08 31.23 2.58
CA GLY A 328 7.69 30.96 2.18
C GLY A 328 7.14 29.64 2.72
N ILE A 329 8.00 28.63 2.91
CA ILE A 329 7.62 27.38 3.60
C ILE A 329 7.37 27.65 5.09
N GLU A 330 8.25 28.41 5.75
CA GLU A 330 8.18 28.71 7.18
C GLU A 330 7.12 29.76 7.55
N ASP A 331 6.62 30.55 6.60
CA ASP A 331 5.54 31.52 6.80
C ASP A 331 4.23 30.86 7.30
N TRP A 332 4.05 29.56 7.02
CA TRP A 332 2.97 28.76 7.61
C TRP A 332 3.00 28.72 9.15
N ASN A 333 4.15 28.98 9.76
CA ASN A 333 4.25 29.07 11.22
C ASN A 333 3.36 30.18 11.79
N MET A 334 3.09 31.27 11.06
CA MET A 334 2.14 32.30 11.52
C MET A 334 0.74 31.73 11.77
N ALA A 335 0.28 30.83 10.90
CA ALA A 335 -1.00 30.15 11.08
C ALA A 335 -0.94 29.13 12.23
N PHE A 336 0.19 28.47 12.43
CA PHE A 336 0.40 27.56 13.57
C PHE A 336 0.48 28.29 14.92
N GLU A 337 1.03 29.50 14.95
CA GLU A 337 1.08 30.36 16.14
C GLU A 337 -0.33 30.74 16.59
N ALA A 338 -1.19 31.13 15.65
CA ALA A 338 -2.60 31.34 15.92
C ALA A 338 -3.33 30.06 16.42
N ALA A 339 -2.80 28.88 16.12
CA ALA A 339 -3.29 27.59 16.60
C ALA A 339 -2.61 27.11 17.91
N GLY A 340 -1.78 27.94 18.54
CA GLY A 340 -1.09 27.66 19.80
C GLY A 340 0.27 26.97 19.67
N PHE A 341 0.84 26.90 18.47
CA PHE A 341 2.13 26.24 18.22
C PHE A 341 3.18 27.20 17.65
N LYS A 342 4.45 26.99 18.00
CA LYS A 342 5.60 27.63 17.35
C LYS A 342 6.55 26.60 16.75
N ASN A 343 7.35 27.02 15.76
CA ASN A 343 8.37 26.20 15.12
C ASN A 343 7.83 24.87 14.55
N VAL A 344 6.62 24.88 13.98
CA VAL A 344 5.97 23.69 13.45
C VAL A 344 6.57 23.27 12.13
N VAL A 345 6.76 24.22 11.23
CA VAL A 345 7.35 23.98 9.90
C VAL A 345 8.79 24.46 9.94
N LYS A 346 9.72 23.62 9.47
CA LYS A 346 11.14 23.93 9.34
C LYS A 346 11.58 23.68 7.91
N ALA A 347 12.22 24.65 7.28
CA ALA A 347 12.78 24.51 5.95
C ALA A 347 14.30 24.48 6.04
N LEU A 348 14.89 23.30 5.87
CA LEU A 348 16.32 23.07 5.98
C LEU A 348 16.95 22.97 4.59
N ASP A 349 18.24 23.28 4.48
CA ASP A 349 18.99 22.94 3.28
C ASP A 349 19.11 21.42 3.14
N TYR A 350 19.08 20.94 1.90
CA TYR A 350 19.35 19.53 1.62
C TYR A 350 20.71 19.14 2.20
N PRO A 351 20.80 18.13 3.08
CA PRO A 351 22.02 17.82 3.83
C PRO A 351 22.99 17.01 2.96
N SER A 352 23.52 17.63 1.91
CA SER A 352 24.38 17.00 0.89
C SER A 352 25.64 16.34 1.46
N ASN A 353 26.09 16.79 2.64
CA ASN A 353 27.30 16.32 3.30
C ASN A 353 27.02 15.27 4.38
N ASN A 354 25.76 14.89 4.62
CA ASN A 354 25.41 13.87 5.59
C ASN A 354 25.30 12.50 4.89
N PRO A 355 26.26 11.58 5.10
CA PRO A 355 26.22 10.26 4.45
C PRO A 355 25.06 9.38 4.94
N ASP A 356 24.47 9.68 6.11
CA ASP A 356 23.33 8.95 6.66
C ASP A 356 21.99 9.45 6.10
N PHE A 357 21.98 10.60 5.41
CA PHE A 357 20.78 11.13 4.81
C PHE A 357 20.57 10.55 3.42
N ASP A 358 19.41 9.93 3.23
CA ASP A 358 18.89 9.56 1.91
C ASP A 358 17.48 10.14 1.78
N PRO A 359 17.16 10.88 0.72
CA PRO A 359 15.82 11.44 0.51
C PRO A 359 14.76 10.36 0.33
N ASP A 360 15.17 9.13 0.03
CA ASP A 360 14.28 7.98 -0.09
C ASP A 360 14.05 7.29 1.28
N ASP A 361 14.67 7.71 2.39
CA ASP A 361 14.45 7.14 3.73
C ASP A 361 13.29 7.83 4.48
N MET A 362 12.25 7.07 4.81
CA MET A 362 11.03 7.56 5.44
C MET A 362 11.24 8.14 6.85
N ARG A 363 12.40 7.90 7.48
CA ARG A 363 12.77 8.55 8.76
C ARG A 363 12.94 10.06 8.62
N TYR A 364 13.26 10.54 7.42
CA TYR A 364 13.40 11.98 7.12
C TYR A 364 12.13 12.61 6.54
N SER A 365 11.01 11.88 6.48
CA SER A 365 9.71 12.33 5.97
C SER A 365 8.69 12.70 7.05
#